data_AF-A0A946MVD2-F1
#
_entry.id   AF-A0A946MVD2-F1
#
_cell.length_a   1.000
_cell.length_b   1.000
_cell.length_c   1.000
_cell.angle_alpha   90.00
_cell.angle_beta   90.00
_cell.angle_gamma   90.00
#
_symmetry.space_group_name_H-M   'P 1'
#
loop_
_entity.id
_entity.type
_entity.pdbx_description
1 polymer ?
#
loop_
_entity_poly.entity_id
_entity_poly.type
_entity_poly.pdbx_seq_one_letter_code
_entity_poly.pdbx_strand_id
1 'polypeptide(L)'
;VPTVGHTPGHVSIQITSQSEQGLITGDFVHHPCQMARLDWGSTADLDADAADDTRRRVFADCAETPTLVIGTHFAGATAGHIVCDGDAYRLIPVKSD
;
A
#
# COMPACT_ATOMS: atom_id res chain seq x y z
N VAL A 1 11.22 4.35 2.35
CA VAL A 1 10.12 5.29 2.68
C VAL A 1 9.58 4.91 4.05
N PRO A 2 9.55 5.83 5.05
CA PRO A 2 8.95 5.54 6.34
C PRO A 2 7.45 5.22 6.21
N THR A 3 7.08 4.03 6.66
CA THR A 3 5.69 3.54 6.66
C THR A 3 5.41 2.88 8.01
N VAL A 4 5.56 3.69 9.05
CA VAL A 4 5.49 3.28 10.47
C VAL A 4 4.06 2.88 10.87
N GLY A 5 3.96 2.21 12.02
CA GLY A 5 2.68 1.77 12.59
C GLY A 5 2.67 0.26 12.76
N HIS A 6 2.90 -0.49 11.68
CA HIS A 6 3.05 -1.94 11.76
C HIS A 6 4.14 -2.33 12.78
N THR A 7 5.31 -1.71 12.64
CA THR A 7 6.31 -1.62 13.71
C THR A 7 6.90 -0.19 13.74
N PRO A 8 7.53 0.24 14.85
CA PRO A 8 8.12 1.58 14.94
C PRO A 8 9.20 1.85 13.88
N GLY A 9 9.90 0.80 13.43
CA GLY A 9 10.94 0.89 12.41
C GLY A 9 10.50 0.44 11.02
N HIS A 10 9.19 0.28 10.78
CA HIS A 10 8.71 -0.24 9.50
C HIS A 10 9.00 0.73 8.34
N VAL A 11 9.50 0.17 7.24
CA VAL A 11 9.84 0.92 6.03
C VAL A 11 9.39 0.16 4.78
N SER A 12 8.96 0.91 3.77
CA SER A 12 8.73 0.43 2.42
C SER A 12 9.91 0.78 1.52
N ILE A 13 10.12 0.00 0.46
CA ILE A 13 11.21 0.23 -0.51
C ILE A 13 10.62 0.80 -1.79
N GLN A 14 11.04 2.01 -2.14
CA GLN A 14 10.68 2.64 -3.42
C GLN A 14 11.82 2.40 -4.42
N ILE A 15 11.45 1.90 -5.58
CA ILE A 15 12.32 1.62 -6.72
C ILE A 15 11.99 2.62 -7.79
N THR A 16 13.01 3.25 -8.37
CA THR A 16 12.87 4.18 -9.48
C THR A 16 13.78 3.74 -10.62
N SER A 17 13.25 3.64 -11.82
CA SER A 17 14.02 3.32 -13.03
C SER A 17 13.44 4.09 -14.21
N GLN A 18 14.28 4.88 -14.89
CA GLN A 18 13.82 5.77 -15.96
C GLN A 18 12.63 6.63 -15.48
N SER A 19 11.49 6.56 -16.15
CA SER A 19 10.25 7.26 -15.79
C SER A 19 9.27 6.43 -14.95
N GLU A 20 9.68 5.26 -14.48
CA GLU A 20 8.82 4.33 -13.74
C GLU A 20 9.16 4.25 -12.26
N GLN A 21 8.14 3.97 -11.45
CA GLN A 21 8.25 3.82 -10.00
C GLN A 21 7.55 2.55 -9.53
N GLY A 22 8.17 1.86 -8.58
CA GLY A 22 7.57 0.74 -7.86
C GLY A 22 7.71 0.91 -6.36
N LEU A 23 6.73 0.45 -5.59
CA LEU A 23 6.75 0.47 -4.13
C LEU A 23 6.52 -0.94 -3.60
N ILE A 24 7.55 -1.53 -3.00
CA ILE A 24 7.42 -2.76 -2.21
C ILE A 24 6.86 -2.37 -0.84
N THR A 25 5.67 -2.87 -0.53
CA THR A 25 4.91 -2.40 0.64
C THR A 25 5.60 -2.74 1.96
N GLY A 26 6.25 -3.90 2.08
CA GLY A 26 6.39 -4.50 3.41
C GLY A 26 4.99 -4.80 3.96
N ASP A 27 4.79 -4.54 5.24
CA ASP A 27 3.64 -4.99 6.01
C ASP A 27 2.74 -3.82 6.47
N PHE A 28 2.90 -2.62 5.90
CA PHE A 28 1.96 -1.51 6.18
C PHE A 28 0.54 -1.79 5.63
N VAL A 29 0.43 -2.73 4.68
CA VAL A 29 -0.82 -3.23 4.11
C VAL A 29 -0.69 -4.73 3.82
N HIS A 30 -1.69 -5.51 4.21
CA HIS A 30 -1.68 -6.96 4.12
C HIS A 30 -2.61 -7.49 3.01
N HIS A 31 -3.70 -6.77 2.73
CA HIS A 31 -4.67 -7.19 1.72
C HIS A 31 -5.33 -5.97 1.04
N PRO A 32 -5.66 -6.03 -0.27
CA PRO A 32 -6.32 -4.92 -0.98
C PRO A 32 -7.66 -4.47 -0.39
N CYS A 33 -8.32 -5.29 0.45
CA CYS A 33 -9.53 -4.86 1.16
C CYS A 33 -9.28 -3.67 2.09
N GLN A 34 -8.07 -3.49 2.60
CA GLN A 34 -7.69 -2.34 3.43
C GLN A 34 -7.62 -1.03 2.65
N MET A 35 -7.61 -1.08 1.31
CA MET A 35 -7.74 0.08 0.43
C MET A 35 -9.19 0.53 0.32
N ALA A 36 -10.12 -0.44 0.27
CA ALA A 36 -11.56 -0.19 0.24
C ALA A 36 -12.12 0.17 1.62
N ARG A 37 -11.45 -0.27 2.69
CA ARG A 37 -11.83 -0.05 4.09
C ARG A 37 -10.63 0.47 4.87
N LEU A 38 -10.44 1.79 4.80
CA LEU A 38 -9.33 2.48 5.46
C LEU A 38 -9.36 2.33 6.99
N ASP A 39 -10.53 2.03 7.56
CA ASP A 39 -10.74 1.70 8.97
C ASP A 39 -10.27 0.29 9.37
N TRP A 40 -9.86 -0.55 8.42
CA TRP A 40 -9.42 -1.91 8.70
C TRP A 40 -7.90 -1.99 8.88
N GLY A 41 -7.46 -1.98 10.13
CA GLY A 41 -6.07 -2.27 10.53
C GLY A 41 -5.76 -3.77 10.62
N SER A 42 -4.50 -4.10 10.89
CA SER A 42 -4.07 -5.46 11.22
C SER A 42 -3.91 -5.61 12.72
N THR A 43 -4.28 -6.77 13.27
CA THR A 43 -4.00 -7.08 14.68
C THR A 43 -2.50 -7.21 14.98
N ALA A 44 -1.66 -7.24 13.94
CA ALA A 44 -0.21 -7.25 14.08
C ALA A 44 0.41 -5.84 14.08
N ASP A 45 -0.39 -4.78 13.90
CA ASP A 45 0.12 -3.41 13.99
C ASP A 45 0.42 -3.06 15.45
N LEU A 46 1.65 -2.63 15.74
CA LEU A 46 2.07 -2.24 17.08
C LEU A 46 1.56 -0.85 17.49
N ASP A 47 1.28 0.01 16.52
CA ASP A 47 0.62 1.31 16.67
C ASP A 47 -0.43 1.44 15.55
N ALA A 48 -1.69 1.19 15.92
CA ALA A 48 -2.80 1.17 14.98
C ALA A 48 -3.08 2.54 14.36
N ASP A 49 -3.05 3.61 15.16
CA ASP A 49 -3.31 4.96 14.66
C ASP A 49 -2.24 5.39 13.65
N ALA A 50 -0.96 5.11 13.94
CA ALA A 50 0.12 5.39 13.01
C ALA A 50 0.05 4.53 11.74
N ALA A 51 -0.40 3.27 11.84
CA ALA A 51 -0.60 2.39 10.69
C ALA A 51 -1.72 2.90 9.78
N ASP A 52 -2.84 3.35 10.37
CA ASP A 52 -3.97 3.95 9.66
C ASP A 52 -3.55 5.22 8.90
N ASP A 53 -2.82 6.12 9.56
CA ASP A 53 -2.29 7.34 8.94
C ASP A 53 -1.32 7.02 7.81
N THR A 54 -0.45 6.02 8.00
CA THR A 54 0.44 5.52 6.94
C THR A 54 -0.35 5.00 5.75
N ARG A 55 -1.38 4.17 5.96
CA ARG A 55 -2.21 3.63 4.88
C ARG A 55 -2.89 4.75 4.10
N ARG A 56 -3.53 5.71 4.79
CA ARG A 56 -4.20 6.86 4.15
C ARG A 56 -3.24 7.68 3.29
N ARG A 57 -2.10 8.08 3.85
CA ARG A 57 -1.08 8.87 3.15
C ARG A 57 -0.54 8.14 1.93
N VAL A 58 -0.08 6.90 2.10
CA VAL A 58 0.56 6.15 1.00
C VAL A 58 -0.44 5.81 -0.11
N PHE A 59 -1.69 5.48 0.23
CA PHE A 59 -2.71 5.22 -0.79
C PHE A 59 -3.08 6.48 -1.58
N ALA A 60 -3.17 7.64 -0.93
CA ALA A 60 -3.37 8.92 -1.62
C ALA A 60 -2.22 9.21 -2.61
N ASP A 61 -0.97 9.12 -2.14
CA ASP A 61 0.22 9.36 -2.98
C ASP A 61 0.28 8.40 -4.19
N CYS A 62 -0.04 7.11 -3.96
CA CYS A 62 -0.05 6.11 -5.03
C CYS A 62 -1.22 6.25 -5.99
N ALA A 63 -2.36 6.84 -5.57
CA ALA A 63 -3.51 7.07 -6.44
C ALA A 63 -3.30 8.23 -7.42
N GLU A 64 -2.39 9.16 -7.10
CA GLU A 64 -2.03 10.31 -7.94
C GLU A 64 -0.92 10.00 -8.95
N THR A 65 -0.29 8.82 -8.86
CA THR A 65 0.88 8.44 -9.65
C THR A 65 0.71 7.06 -10.27
N PRO A 66 1.36 6.76 -11.41
CA PRO A 66 1.38 5.40 -11.97
C PRO A 66 2.36 4.49 -11.21
N THR A 67 2.44 4.60 -9.89
CA THR A 67 3.37 3.81 -9.07
C THR A 67 2.87 2.36 -8.99
N LEU A 68 3.71 1.42 -9.39
CA LEU A 68 3.42 -0.01 -9.24
C LEU A 68 3.55 -0.42 -7.78
N VAL A 69 2.44 -0.70 -7.12
CA VAL A 69 2.42 -1.19 -5.73
C VAL A 69 2.57 -2.70 -5.73
N ILE A 70 3.60 -3.19 -5.05
CA ILE A 70 3.99 -4.60 -4.97
C ILE A 70 3.76 -5.07 -3.53
N GLY A 71 2.69 -5.83 -3.32
CA GLY A 71 2.25 -6.25 -1.99
C GLY A 71 2.96 -7.50 -1.50
N THR A 72 3.60 -7.44 -0.33
CA THR A 72 4.31 -8.58 0.27
C THR A 72 3.37 -9.74 0.64
N HIS A 73 2.16 -9.42 1.11
CA HIS A 73 1.18 -10.39 1.63
C HIS A 73 -0.05 -10.57 0.72
N PHE A 74 -0.03 -10.02 -0.50
CA PHE A 74 -1.18 -10.12 -1.40
C PHE A 74 -1.26 -11.55 -1.97
N ALA A 75 -2.30 -12.30 -1.59
CA ALA A 75 -2.47 -13.69 -1.99
C ALA A 75 -2.81 -13.90 -3.48
N GLY A 76 -3.33 -12.87 -4.15
CA GLY A 76 -3.76 -12.92 -5.56
C GLY A 76 -2.81 -12.12 -6.46
N ALA A 77 -3.30 -10.97 -6.97
CA ALA A 77 -2.45 -10.04 -7.71
C ALA A 77 -1.35 -9.50 -6.79
N THR A 78 -0.11 -9.93 -7.02
CA THR A 78 1.05 -9.53 -6.22
C THR A 78 1.46 -8.08 -6.47
N ALA A 79 1.01 -7.49 -7.59
CA ALA A 79 1.23 -6.09 -7.90
C ALA A 79 0.03 -5.45 -8.62
N GLY A 80 -0.07 -4.12 -8.52
CA GLY A 80 -1.09 -3.34 -9.20
C GLY A 80 -0.94 -1.84 -8.98
N HIS A 81 -1.85 -1.07 -9.58
CA HIS A 81 -1.92 0.37 -9.38
C HIS A 81 -3.08 0.70 -8.44
N ILE A 82 -2.85 1.59 -7.49
CA ILE A 82 -3.92 2.10 -6.63
C ILE A 82 -4.66 3.20 -7.38
N VAL A 83 -5.99 3.19 -7.34
CA VAL A 83 -6.83 4.25 -7.92
C VAL A 83 -7.91 4.66 -6.92
N CYS A 84 -8.39 5.91 -7.02
CA CYS A 84 -9.54 6.37 -6.25
C CYS A 84 -10.80 5.57 -6.60
N ASP A 85 -11.61 5.29 -5.58
CA ASP A 85 -12.91 4.63 -5.70
C ASP A 85 -13.88 5.25 -4.68
N GLY A 86 -14.59 6.31 -5.11
CA GLY A 86 -15.39 7.13 -4.21
C GLY A 86 -14.53 7.80 -3.13
N ASP A 87 -14.87 7.55 -1.86
CA ASP A 87 -14.14 8.06 -0.69
C ASP A 87 -13.02 7.11 -0.21
N ALA A 88 -12.70 6.08 -1.00
CA ALA A 88 -11.70 5.06 -0.70
C ALA A 88 -10.81 4.77 -1.92
N TYR A 89 -10.11 3.62 -1.91
CA TYR A 89 -9.23 3.21 -2.99
C TYR A 89 -9.44 1.75 -3.37
N ARG A 90 -8.99 1.38 -4.56
CA ARG A 90 -8.91 -0.02 -4.98
C ARG A 90 -7.62 -0.30 -5.75
N LEU A 91 -7.16 -1.55 -5.67
CA LEU A 91 -6.06 -2.04 -6.48
C LEU A 91 -6.57 -2.46 -7.85
N ILE A 92 -5.90 -2.00 -8.91
CA ILE A 92 -6.02 -2.52 -10.28
C ILE A 92 -4.85 -3.47 -10.51
N PRO A 93 -5.08 -4.80 -10.50
CA PRO A 93 -4.03 -5.77 -10.79
C PRO A 93 -3.35 -5.48 -12.12
N VAL A 94 -2.01 -5.54 -12.14
CA VAL A 94 -1.31 -5.76 -13.41
C VAL A 94 -1.45 -7.24 -13.78
N LYS A 95 -1.63 -7.53 -15.06
CA LYS A 95 -1.62 -8.92 -15.51
C LYS A 95 -0.20 -9.46 -15.36
N SER A 96 -0.08 -10.63 -14.73
CA SER A 96 1.12 -11.45 -14.88
C SER A 96 1.00 -12.17 -16.22
N ASP A 97 1.97 -11.96 -17.11
CA ASP A 97 2.07 -12.69 -18.37
C ASP A 97 2.32 -14.19 -18.14
#